data_AF-A0A6M4YIP8-F1
#
_entry.id   AF-A0A6M4YIP8-F1
#
_cell.length_a   1.000
_cell.length_b   1.000
_cell.length_c   1.000
_cell.angle_alpha   90.00
_cell.angle_beta   90.00
_cell.angle_gamma   90.00
#
_symmetry.space_group_name_H-M   'P 1'
#
loop_
_entity.id
_entity.type
_entity.pdbx_description
1 polymer ?
#
loop_
_entity_poly.entity_id
_entity_poly.type
_entity_poly.pdbx_seq_one_letter_code
_entity_poly.pdbx_strand_id
1 'polypeptide(L)'
;MIEGIVGGLLLATLWLGIWLSPMLLTMAAACLMVWGWQGADYLVNNVTMVLILAAGLGLLPACWLSERVRKRHGLLRFHGILMNNRELNKPGSRPRP
;
A
#
# COMPACT_ATOMS: atom_id res chain seq x y z
N MET A 1 28.04 1.56 2.21
CA MET A 1 27.43 0.75 1.13
C MET A 1 26.21 -0.02 1.63
N ILE A 2 26.33 -0.81 2.72
CA ILE A 2 25.23 -1.58 3.33
C ILE A 2 24.07 -0.68 3.78
N GLU A 3 24.35 0.45 4.43
CA GLU A 3 23.30 1.38 4.89
C GLU A 3 22.46 1.98 3.74
N GLY A 4 23.06 2.20 2.57
CA GLY A 4 22.34 2.65 1.37
C GLY A 4 21.42 1.58 0.79
N ILE A 5 21.85 0.31 0.83
CA ILE A 5 21.05 -0.84 0.39
C ILE A 5 19.88 -1.07 1.35
N VAL A 6 20.12 -1.00 2.65
CA VAL A 6 19.09 -1.15 3.69
C VAL A 6 18.07 -0.01 3.60
N GLY A 7 18.52 1.23 3.39
CA GLY A 7 17.63 2.37 3.18
C GLY A 7 16.78 2.24 1.92
N GLY A 8 17.38 1.77 0.81
CA GLY A 8 16.66 1.49 -0.43
C GLY A 8 15.64 0.37 -0.29
N LEU A 9 16.00 -0.72 0.41
CA LEU A 9 15.11 -1.85 0.67
C LEU A 9 13.92 -1.43 1.53
N LEU A 10 14.15 -0.71 2.64
CA LEU A 10 13.08 -0.16 3.48
C LEU A 10 12.12 0.71 2.68
N LEU A 11 12.66 1.59 1.84
CA LEU A 11 11.86 2.46 0.98
C LEU A 11 11.01 1.65 -0.01
N ALA A 12 11.58 0.61 -0.62
CA ALA A 12 10.87 -0.28 -1.53
C ALA A 12 9.77 -1.05 -0.80
N THR A 13 10.04 -1.61 0.38
CA THR A 13 9.06 -2.35 1.18
C THR A 13 7.90 -1.44 1.63
N LEU A 14 8.20 -0.19 2.02
CA LEU A 14 7.18 0.79 2.36
C LEU A 14 6.30 1.15 1.16
N TRP A 15 6.89 1.35 -0.01
CA TRP A 15 6.15 1.58 -1.25
C TRP A 15 5.27 0.39 -1.61
N LEU A 16 5.80 -0.82 -1.48
CA LEU A 16 5.08 -2.05 -1.74
C LEU A 16 3.91 -2.19 -0.77
N GLY A 17 4.10 -1.93 0.53
CA GLY A 17 3.02 -1.93 1.52
C GLY A 17 1.93 -0.89 1.24
N ILE A 18 2.32 0.31 0.80
CA ILE A 18 1.37 1.37 0.40
C ILE A 18 0.57 0.97 -0.83
N TRP A 19 1.16 0.21 -1.76
CA TRP A 19 0.46 -0.34 -2.92
C TRP A 19 -0.44 -1.53 -2.57
N LEU A 20 0.06 -2.43 -1.73
CA LEU A 20 -0.61 -3.67 -1.38
C LEU A 20 -1.83 -3.43 -0.49
N SER A 21 -1.75 -2.46 0.42
CA SER A 21 -2.83 -2.12 1.36
C SER A 21 -4.17 -1.81 0.68
N PRO A 22 -4.27 -0.84 -0.27
CA PRO A 22 -5.52 -0.55 -0.95
C PRO A 22 -5.99 -1.71 -1.83
N MET A 23 -5.09 -2.48 -2.47
CA MET A 23 -5.48 -3.66 -3.25
C MET A 23 -6.07 -4.77 -2.38
N LEU A 24 -5.43 -5.09 -1.26
CA LEU A 24 -5.94 -6.09 -0.30
C LEU A 24 -7.27 -5.64 0.30
N LEU A 25 -7.42 -4.34 0.59
CA LEU A 25 -8.65 -3.78 1.11
C LEU A 25 -9.80 -3.90 0.11
N THR A 26 -9.57 -3.57 -1.17
CA THR A 26 -10.60 -3.72 -2.20
C THR A 26 -10.94 -5.19 -2.47
N MET A 27 -9.96 -6.09 -2.45
CA MET A 27 -10.19 -7.53 -2.55
C MET A 27 -11.03 -8.06 -1.39
N ALA A 28 -10.69 -7.69 -0.15
CA ALA A 28 -11.47 -8.08 1.02
C ALA A 28 -12.90 -7.53 0.97
N ALA A 29 -13.07 -6.25 0.62
CA ALA A 29 -14.38 -5.63 0.49
C ALA A 29 -15.24 -6.30 -0.61
N ALA A 30 -14.64 -6.62 -1.76
CA ALA A 30 -15.32 -7.32 -2.85
C ALA A 30 -15.73 -8.74 -2.44
N CYS A 31 -14.84 -9.49 -1.77
CA CYS A 31 -15.18 -10.81 -1.25
C CYS A 31 -16.35 -10.74 -0.26
N LEU A 32 -16.35 -9.78 0.68
CA LEU A 32 -17.44 -9.60 1.63
C LEU A 32 -18.76 -9.20 0.94
N MET A 33 -18.72 -8.32 -0.07
CA MET A 33 -19.90 -7.94 -0.84
C MET A 33 -20.50 -9.13 -1.61
N VAL A 34 -19.65 -9.87 -2.33
CA VAL A 34 -20.10 -11.04 -3.11
C VAL A 34 -20.61 -12.13 -2.20
N TRP A 35 -19.94 -12.38 -1.07
CA TRP A 35 -20.41 -13.32 -0.06
C TRP A 35 -21.77 -12.92 0.51
N GLY A 36 -21.94 -11.64 0.87
CA GLY A 36 -23.18 -11.13 1.44
C GLY A 36 -24.36 -11.09 0.46
N TRP A 37 -24.10 -10.91 -0.85
CA TRP A 37 -25.15 -10.79 -1.86
C TRP A 37 -25.45 -12.10 -2.60
N GLN A 38 -24.41 -12.84 -3.01
CA GLN A 38 -24.50 -14.03 -3.86
C GLN A 38 -24.22 -15.34 -3.12
N GLY A 39 -23.76 -15.27 -1.87
CA GLY A 39 -23.46 -16.44 -1.06
C GLY A 39 -22.04 -16.99 -1.27
N ALA A 40 -21.68 -17.95 -0.42
CA ALA A 40 -20.32 -18.51 -0.37
C ALA A 40 -19.98 -19.33 -1.60
N ASP A 41 -20.93 -20.12 -2.12
CA ASP A 41 -20.71 -21.02 -3.26
C ASP A 41 -20.35 -20.24 -4.53
N TYR A 42 -21.03 -19.12 -4.77
CA TYR A 42 -20.72 -18.25 -5.91
C TYR A 42 -19.35 -17.59 -5.76
N LEU A 43 -19.00 -17.11 -4.55
CA LEU A 43 -17.71 -16.50 -4.30
C LEU A 43 -16.57 -17.48 -4.53
N VAL A 44 -16.68 -18.72 -4.05
CA VAL A 44 -15.64 -19.74 -4.22
C VAL A 44 -15.49 -20.11 -5.69
N ASN A 45 -16.60 -20.29 -6.41
CA ASN A 45 -16.57 -20.67 -7.83
C ASN A 45 -16.01 -19.56 -8.74
N ASN A 46 -16.16 -18.29 -8.34
CA ASN A 46 -15.73 -17.12 -9.12
C ASN A 46 -14.60 -16.32 -8.44
N VAL A 47 -13.90 -16.92 -7.48
CA VAL A 47 -12.96 -16.19 -6.62
C VAL A 47 -11.89 -15.46 -7.44
N THR A 48 -11.34 -16.11 -8.46
CA THR A 48 -10.32 -15.52 -9.33
C THR A 48 -10.84 -14.28 -10.06
N MET A 49 -12.07 -14.33 -10.59
CA MET A 49 -12.67 -13.20 -11.29
C MET A 49 -12.94 -12.03 -10.33
N VAL A 50 -13.50 -12.31 -9.15
CA VAL A 50 -13.76 -11.30 -8.10
C VAL A 50 -12.46 -10.62 -7.68
N LEU A 51 -11.41 -11.40 -7.45
CA LEU A 51 -10.10 -10.90 -7.05
C LEU A 51 -9.43 -10.06 -8.14
N ILE A 52 -9.51 -10.45 -9.42
CA ILE A 52 -8.96 -9.66 -10.54
C ILE A 52 -9.69 -8.32 -10.69
N LEU A 53 -11.03 -8.34 -10.64
CA LEU A 53 -11.82 -7.11 -10.72
C LEU A 53 -11.55 -6.18 -9.54
N ALA A 54 -11.47 -6.74 -8.34
CA ALA A 54 -11.17 -5.98 -7.13
C ALA A 54 -9.75 -5.42 -7.11
N ALA A 55 -8.77 -6.16 -7.64
CA ALA A 55 -7.41 -5.68 -7.81
C ALA A 55 -7.33 -4.54 -8.84
N GLY A 56 -8.05 -4.66 -9.96
CA GLY A 56 -8.17 -3.60 -10.97
C GLY A 56 -8.79 -2.33 -10.41
N LEU A 57 -9.86 -2.46 -9.62
CA LEU A 57 -10.49 -1.33 -8.91
C LEU A 57 -9.58 -0.73 -7.83
N GLY A 58 -8.82 -1.57 -7.12
CA GLY A 58 -7.84 -1.17 -6.09
C GLY A 58 -6.61 -0.44 -6.63
N LEU A 59 -6.37 -0.52 -7.94
CA LEU A 59 -5.26 0.15 -8.61
C LEU A 59 -5.45 1.69 -8.64
N LEU A 60 -6.69 2.17 -8.74
CA LEU A 60 -7.03 3.59 -8.68
C LEU A 60 -6.67 4.24 -7.34
N PRO A 61 -7.14 3.74 -6.18
CA PRO A 61 -6.76 4.28 -4.88
C PRO A 61 -5.27 4.05 -4.59
N ALA A 62 -4.65 2.96 -5.09
CA ALA A 62 -3.20 2.76 -4.97
C ALA A 62 -2.40 3.86 -5.70
N CYS A 63 -2.75 4.18 -6.94
CA CYS A 63 -2.12 5.27 -7.70
C CYS A 63 -2.36 6.63 -7.05
N TRP A 64 -3.58 6.88 -6.56
CA TRP A 64 -3.91 8.14 -5.88
C TRP A 64 -3.14 8.30 -4.56
N LEU A 65 -3.07 7.25 -3.74
CA LEU A 65 -2.33 7.24 -2.48
C LEU A 65 -0.83 7.42 -2.74
N SER A 66 -0.31 6.77 -3.78
CA SER A 66 1.06 6.94 -4.25
C SER A 66 1.38 8.39 -4.59
N GLU A 67 0.51 9.04 -5.36
CA GLU A 67 0.71 10.43 -5.77
C GLU A 67 0.56 11.40 -4.58
N ARG A 68 -0.37 11.12 -3.67
CA ARG A 68 -0.53 11.86 -2.40
C ARG A 68 0.71 11.76 -1.52
N VAL A 69 1.23 10.56 -1.29
CA VAL A 69 2.42 10.35 -0.45
C VAL A 69 3.64 11.02 -1.06
N ARG A 70 3.78 10.97 -2.39
CA ARG A 70 4.84 11.66 -3.13
C ARG A 70 4.74 13.19 -3.03
N LYS A 71 3.53 13.76 -3.19
CA LYS A 71 3.32 15.21 -3.17
C LYS A 71 3.37 15.84 -1.79
N ARG A 72 2.93 15.13 -0.73
CA ARG A 72 2.74 15.75 0.59
C ARG A 72 3.89 15.58 1.57
N HIS A 73 4.44 14.39 1.77
CA HIS A 73 5.30 14.14 2.96
C HIS A 73 6.63 13.49 2.64
N GLY A 74 6.76 12.78 1.51
CA GLY A 74 7.89 11.89 1.27
C GLY A 74 7.78 10.63 2.15
N LEU A 75 8.09 9.49 1.56
CA LEU A 75 7.83 8.16 2.15
C LEU A 75 8.46 7.98 3.55
N LEU A 76 9.67 8.50 3.74
CA LEU A 76 10.45 8.43 4.99
C LEU A 76 9.79 9.20 6.13
N ARG A 77 9.21 10.37 5.83
CA ARG A 77 8.51 11.18 6.85
C ARG A 77 7.19 10.53 7.24
N PHE A 78 6.49 9.91 6.29
CA PHE A 78 5.25 9.18 6.57
C PHE A 78 5.52 7.95 7.44
N HIS A 79 6.59 7.20 7.15
CA HIS A 79 7.06 6.11 8.01
C HIS A 79 7.49 6.61 9.40
N GLY A 80 8.23 7.72 9.47
CA GLY A 80 8.60 8.35 10.74
C GLY A 80 7.40 8.78 11.58
N ILE A 81 6.32 9.27 10.97
CA ILE A 81 5.07 9.60 11.67
C ILE A 81 4.38 8.32 12.18
N LEU A 82 4.31 7.27 11.35
CA LEU A 82 3.69 5.97 11.70
C LEU A 82 4.43 5.27 12.84
N MET A 83 5.76 5.30 12.84
CA MET A 83 6.58 4.73 13.91
C MET A 83 6.82 5.70 15.08
N ASN A 84 6.17 6.87 15.09
CA ASN A 84 6.40 7.94 16.06
C ASN A 84 7.90 8.24 16.30
N ASN A 85 8.69 8.15 15.22
CA ASN A 85 10.14 8.24 15.25
C ASN A 85 10.60 9.65 14.89
N ARG A 86 11.10 10.38 15.90
CA ARG A 86 11.50 11.79 15.79
C ARG A 86 12.70 12.01 14.86
N GLU A 87 13.57 11.02 14.73
CA GLU A 87 14.77 11.09 13.87
C GLU A 87 14.41 11.05 12.38
N LEU A 88 13.43 10.23 12.00
CA LEU A 88 12.90 10.12 10.63
C LEU A 88 11.96 11.28 10.27
N ASN A 89 11.45 12.02 11.26
CA ASN A 89 10.55 13.16 11.06
C ASN A 89 11.29 14.50 10.86
N LYS A 90 12.62 14.53 11.01
CA LYS A 90 13.40 15.78 10.81
C LYS A 90 13.43 16.15 9.32
N PRO A 91 13.05 17.39 8.94
CA PRO A 91 13.23 17.89 7.58
C PRO A 91 14.74 18.12 7.33
N GLY A 92 15.44 17.07 6.92
CA GLY A 92 16.89 17.10 6.79
C GLY A 92 17.55 15.78 6.43
N SER A 93 16.81 14.65 6.46
CA SER A 93 17.30 13.35 5.97
C SER A 93 17.34 13.29 4.44
N ARG A 94 17.94 14.30 3.79
CA ARG A 94 18.51 14.11 2.46
C ARG A 94 19.72 13.20 2.65
N PRO A 95 19.81 12.05 1.97
CA PRO A 95 21.08 11.34 1.93
C PRO A 95 22.09 12.31 1.32
N ARG A 96 23.13 12.66 2.08
CA ARG A 96 24.28 13.33 1.51
C ARG A 96 25.00 12.29 0.65
N PRO A 97 25.45 12.66 -0.56
CA PRO A 97 26.30 11.79 -1.39
C PRO A 97 27.59 11.41 -0.66
#